data_AF-A0A6J6X1I0-F1
#
_entry.id   AF-A0A6J6X1I0-F1
#
_cell.length_a   1.000
_cell.length_b   1.000
_cell.length_c   1.000
_cell.angle_alpha   90.00
_cell.angle_beta   90.00
_cell.angle_gamma   90.00
#
_symmetry.space_group_name_H-M   'P 1'
#
loop_
_entity.id
_entity.type
_entity.pdbx_description
1 polymer ?
#
loop_
_entity_poly.entity_id
_entity_poly.type
_entity_poly.pdbx_seq_one_letter_code
_entity_poly.pdbx_strand_id
1 'polypeptide(L)'
;MVGAILAASIATMTAAQATSFASLPTPGTPKQVAEAVALSTSIQSIPANLTPKLTQAGLVTFTNTALGSKCTATCSWGKENAKPLVILFGDSHAYMWAPAVARAVLAAHGRLILYSSMGCVVAKLHLYGKWGNPNAYNTGCDTWRTKTIKKIQSKKPALVVLAERTSYILSGPNTMVTDAAFRTGLATSMTEIKRSGAKLLMLGDNPPFANYLDPTGCVAQHPTAVQQCATPIRASAALWRDRHSAEASVAAANGVTFFDSSKWICAKKSCSPIIGNMIAYRDWSHISTTYSAYLSKVIGEAMRGLY
;
A
#
# COMPACT_ATOMS: atom_id res chain seq x y z
N MET A 1 -27.55 64.15 26.53
CA MET A 1 -27.04 62.88 27.11
C MET A 1 -27.40 61.76 26.14
N VAL A 2 -26.38 61.13 25.57
CA VAL A 2 -26.47 60.12 24.51
C VAL A 2 -26.68 58.75 25.18
N GLY A 3 -27.74 58.04 24.81
CA GLY A 3 -27.97 56.66 25.24
C GLY A 3 -28.08 55.75 24.03
N ALA A 4 -26.94 55.23 23.57
CA ALA A 4 -26.87 54.23 22.51
C ALA A 4 -27.08 52.84 23.11
N ILE A 5 -28.14 52.14 22.68
CA ILE A 5 -28.39 50.74 23.01
C ILE A 5 -27.45 49.90 22.14
N LEU A 6 -26.49 49.22 22.76
CA LEU A 6 -25.64 48.23 22.11
C LEU A 6 -26.49 47.04 21.65
N ALA A 7 -26.68 46.90 20.34
CA ALA A 7 -27.13 45.66 19.74
C ALA A 7 -25.97 44.66 19.78
N ALA A 8 -26.13 43.59 20.56
CA ALA A 8 -25.19 42.48 20.59
C ALA A 8 -25.29 41.70 19.26
N SER A 9 -24.29 41.88 18.39
CA SER A 9 -24.13 41.09 17.19
C SER A 9 -23.82 39.64 17.57
N ILE A 10 -24.80 38.76 17.40
CA ILE A 10 -24.62 37.31 17.42
C ILE A 10 -23.66 36.96 16.28
N ALA A 11 -22.43 36.59 16.63
CA ALA A 11 -21.49 36.04 15.67
C ALA A 11 -22.04 34.70 15.16
N THR A 12 -22.63 34.72 13.98
CA THR A 12 -23.01 33.51 13.24
C THR A 12 -21.77 32.65 13.04
N MET A 13 -21.76 31.45 13.62
CA MET A 13 -20.80 30.40 13.26
C MET A 13 -20.93 30.13 11.76
N THR A 14 -19.95 30.59 10.97
CA THR A 14 -19.87 30.24 9.56
C THR A 14 -19.63 28.74 9.46
N ALA A 15 -20.60 28.01 8.91
CA ALA A 15 -20.40 26.64 8.46
C ALA A 15 -19.13 26.59 7.63
N ALA A 16 -18.16 25.77 8.04
CA ALA A 16 -16.96 25.52 7.26
C ALA A 16 -17.41 25.08 5.86
N GLN A 17 -17.18 25.92 4.86
CA GLN A 17 -17.51 25.58 3.47
C GLN A 17 -16.65 24.36 3.11
N ALA A 18 -17.30 23.20 2.95
CA ALA A 18 -16.62 22.00 2.49
C ALA A 18 -16.07 22.27 1.08
N THR A 19 -14.77 22.46 0.97
CA THR A 19 -14.11 22.58 -0.33
C THR A 19 -14.27 21.26 -1.08
N SER A 20 -14.96 21.27 -2.21
CA SER A 20 -15.03 20.11 -3.10
C SER A 20 -13.75 20.05 -3.93
N PHE A 21 -13.00 18.96 -3.80
CA PHE A 21 -11.97 18.62 -4.78
C PHE A 21 -12.66 18.01 -6.00
N ALA A 22 -12.21 18.34 -7.21
CA ALA A 22 -12.69 17.65 -8.40
C ALA A 22 -12.43 16.14 -8.25
N SER A 23 -13.41 15.32 -8.61
CA SER A 23 -13.24 13.86 -8.60
C SER A 23 -12.10 13.47 -9.53
N LEU A 24 -11.10 12.75 -9.01
CA LEU A 24 -9.95 12.35 -9.80
C LEU A 24 -10.29 11.16 -10.71
N PRO A 25 -9.84 11.15 -11.98
CA PRO A 25 -10.12 10.04 -12.89
C PRO A 25 -9.38 8.79 -12.45
N THR A 26 -10.04 7.63 -12.46
CA THR A 26 -9.36 6.35 -12.21
C THR A 26 -9.23 5.59 -13.54
N PRO A 27 -8.00 5.31 -14.02
CA PRO A 27 -6.72 5.45 -13.33
C PRO A 27 -6.03 6.82 -13.50
N GLY A 28 -5.33 7.28 -12.46
CA GLY A 28 -4.60 8.55 -12.43
C GLY A 28 -3.26 8.46 -13.14
N THR A 29 -2.92 9.43 -13.98
CA THR A 29 -1.59 9.52 -14.58
C THR A 29 -0.52 9.85 -13.53
N PRO A 30 0.78 9.56 -13.77
CA PRO A 30 1.85 9.97 -12.87
C PRO A 30 1.79 11.46 -12.50
N LYS A 31 1.53 12.35 -13.47
CA LYS A 31 1.37 13.78 -13.20
C LYS A 31 0.21 14.07 -12.22
N GLN A 32 -0.96 13.50 -12.49
CA GLN A 32 -2.15 13.70 -11.64
C GLN A 32 -1.96 13.14 -10.22
N VAL A 33 -1.29 11.99 -10.09
CA VAL A 33 -0.98 11.40 -8.77
C VAL A 33 -0.01 12.29 -8.01
N ALA A 34 1.09 12.73 -8.65
CA ALA A 34 2.08 13.59 -8.03
C ALA A 34 1.47 14.92 -7.55
N GLU A 35 0.61 15.54 -8.38
CA GLU A 35 -0.13 16.76 -8.02
C GLU A 35 -1.08 16.53 -6.84
N ALA A 36 -1.87 15.46 -6.86
CA ALA A 36 -2.79 15.13 -5.77
C ALA A 36 -2.04 14.85 -4.45
N VAL A 37 -0.92 14.14 -4.50
CA VAL A 37 -0.06 13.87 -3.33
C VAL A 37 0.53 15.17 -2.80
N ALA A 38 1.04 16.06 -3.66
CA ALA A 38 1.60 17.33 -3.23
C ALA A 38 0.55 18.23 -2.57
N LEU A 39 -0.69 18.24 -3.07
CA LEU A 39 -1.80 19.02 -2.52
C LEU A 39 -2.42 18.39 -1.27
N SER A 40 -2.16 17.12 -0.97
CA SER A 40 -2.79 16.39 0.14
C SER A 40 -2.60 17.06 1.51
N THR A 41 -1.47 17.73 1.74
CA THR A 41 -1.19 18.44 3.00
C THR A 41 -1.98 19.74 3.18
N SER A 42 -2.65 20.22 2.12
CA SER A 42 -3.52 21.40 2.17
C SER A 42 -4.97 21.08 2.54
N ILE A 43 -5.35 19.79 2.55
CA ILE A 43 -6.73 19.36 2.82
C ILE A 43 -7.02 19.52 4.33
N GLN A 44 -7.76 20.56 4.71
CA GLN A 44 -8.11 20.79 6.12
C GLN A 44 -9.39 20.07 6.55
N SER A 45 -10.38 19.99 5.67
CA SER A 45 -11.68 19.35 5.95
C SER A 45 -11.92 18.17 5.02
N ILE A 46 -12.74 17.21 5.45
CA ILE A 46 -13.15 16.09 4.61
C ILE A 46 -13.82 16.63 3.34
N PRO A 47 -13.34 16.27 2.14
CA PRO A 47 -14.00 16.64 0.89
C PRO A 47 -15.44 16.11 0.85
N ALA A 48 -16.40 16.93 0.45
CA ALA A 48 -17.82 16.52 0.39
C ALA A 48 -18.06 15.32 -0.54
N ASN A 49 -17.22 15.13 -1.56
CA ASN A 49 -17.25 14.04 -2.53
C ASN A 49 -16.20 12.95 -2.24
N LEU A 50 -15.88 12.70 -0.97
CA LEU A 50 -14.95 11.66 -0.55
C LEU A 50 -15.34 10.28 -1.11
N THR A 51 -14.38 9.56 -1.69
CA THR A 51 -14.56 8.21 -2.25
C THR A 51 -13.53 7.21 -1.69
N PRO A 52 -13.97 6.05 -1.14
CA PRO A 52 -15.36 5.76 -0.77
C PRO A 52 -15.81 6.70 0.37
N LYS A 53 -17.11 6.67 0.72
CA LYS A 53 -17.56 7.37 1.94
C LYS A 53 -16.77 6.86 3.15
N LEU A 54 -16.55 7.71 4.15
CA LEU A 54 -15.74 7.35 5.32
C LEU A 54 -16.25 6.09 6.04
N THR A 55 -17.57 5.91 6.12
CA THR A 55 -18.23 4.71 6.69
C THR A 55 -17.93 3.40 5.95
N GLN A 56 -17.37 3.49 4.74
CA GLN A 56 -17.05 2.35 3.88
C GLN A 56 -15.53 2.12 3.77
N ALA A 57 -14.69 3.00 4.33
CA ALA A 57 -13.24 2.98 4.13
C ALA A 57 -12.56 1.71 4.68
N GLY A 58 -13.05 1.16 5.80
CA GLY A 58 -12.51 -0.06 6.42
C GLY A 58 -13.00 -1.38 5.79
N LEU A 59 -14.02 -1.35 4.94
CA LEU A 59 -14.76 -2.54 4.49
C LEU A 59 -14.38 -3.05 3.10
N VAL A 60 -13.53 -2.34 2.35
CA VAL A 60 -13.28 -2.66 0.93
C VAL A 60 -12.24 -3.78 0.80
N THR A 61 -12.69 -5.03 0.83
CA THR A 61 -11.89 -6.17 0.35
C THR A 61 -11.82 -6.15 -1.17
N PHE A 62 -10.62 -6.39 -1.72
CA PHE A 62 -10.44 -6.49 -3.17
C PHE A 62 -10.64 -7.95 -3.61
N THR A 63 -11.91 -8.35 -3.71
CA THR A 63 -12.35 -9.53 -4.46
C THR A 63 -13.26 -9.04 -5.58
N ASN A 64 -12.75 -8.10 -6.39
CA ASN A 64 -13.58 -7.43 -7.38
C ASN A 64 -13.82 -8.34 -8.59
N THR A 65 -14.93 -9.09 -8.55
CA THR A 65 -15.46 -9.89 -9.65
C THR A 65 -15.71 -9.06 -10.91
N ALA A 66 -15.89 -7.73 -10.82
CA ALA A 66 -16.05 -6.85 -11.97
C ALA A 66 -14.77 -6.73 -12.83
N LEU A 67 -13.60 -7.09 -12.28
CA LEU A 67 -12.36 -7.26 -13.07
C LEU A 67 -12.16 -8.72 -13.54
N GLY A 68 -13.19 -9.56 -13.45
CA GLY A 68 -13.15 -10.97 -13.83
C GLY A 68 -12.31 -11.85 -12.91
N SER A 69 -12.12 -11.45 -11.64
CA SER A 69 -11.27 -12.17 -10.70
C SER A 69 -11.80 -13.59 -10.42
N LYS A 70 -10.91 -14.59 -10.42
CA LYS A 70 -11.20 -15.92 -9.85
C LYS A 70 -10.42 -16.06 -8.55
N CYS A 71 -11.11 -16.11 -7.41
CA CYS A 71 -10.54 -16.07 -6.05
C CYS A 71 -11.14 -17.16 -5.15
N THR A 72 -10.97 -18.43 -5.50
CA THR A 72 -11.42 -19.56 -4.65
C THR A 72 -10.34 -19.99 -3.66
N ALA A 73 -9.15 -20.34 -4.16
CA ALA A 73 -7.97 -20.66 -3.36
C ALA A 73 -6.73 -19.82 -3.73
N THR A 74 -6.74 -19.21 -4.91
CA THR A 74 -5.71 -18.31 -5.41
C THR A 74 -6.40 -17.28 -6.28
N CYS A 75 -6.14 -16.00 -6.04
CA CYS A 75 -6.71 -14.93 -6.84
C CYS A 75 -5.95 -14.78 -8.16
N SER A 76 -6.68 -14.69 -9.26
CA SER A 76 -6.12 -14.37 -10.58
C SER A 76 -7.06 -13.50 -11.41
N TRP A 77 -6.45 -12.73 -12.32
CA TRP A 77 -7.12 -11.84 -13.26
C TRP A 77 -6.56 -12.05 -14.66
N GLY A 78 -7.40 -11.92 -15.68
CA GLY A 78 -7.04 -12.16 -17.08
C GLY A 78 -7.31 -13.60 -17.54
N LYS A 79 -7.19 -13.85 -18.85
CA LYS A 79 -7.40 -15.19 -19.43
C LYS A 79 -6.31 -16.14 -18.96
N GLU A 80 -6.61 -17.42 -18.78
CA GLU A 80 -5.69 -18.45 -18.26
C GLU A 80 -4.34 -18.47 -19.01
N ASN A 81 -4.36 -18.29 -20.33
CA ASN A 81 -3.15 -18.35 -21.19
C ASN A 81 -2.69 -16.97 -21.69
N ALA A 82 -3.22 -15.88 -21.13
CA ALA A 82 -2.80 -14.53 -21.51
C ALA A 82 -1.33 -14.31 -21.14
N LYS A 83 -0.61 -13.62 -22.03
CA LYS A 83 0.77 -13.19 -21.84
C LYS A 83 0.82 -11.65 -21.89
N PRO A 84 1.64 -11.01 -21.05
CA PRO A 84 2.58 -11.61 -20.08
C PRO A 84 1.87 -12.24 -18.87
N LEU A 85 2.48 -13.29 -18.29
CA LEU A 85 2.11 -13.77 -16.96
C LEU A 85 2.90 -12.98 -15.91
N VAL A 86 2.20 -12.27 -15.04
CA VAL A 86 2.76 -11.54 -13.90
C VAL A 86 2.30 -12.20 -12.61
N ILE A 87 3.21 -12.33 -11.65
CA ILE A 87 2.89 -12.79 -10.30
C ILE A 87 3.12 -11.65 -9.31
N LEU A 88 2.12 -11.36 -8.46
CA LEU A 88 2.28 -10.50 -7.30
C LEU A 88 2.45 -11.37 -6.05
N PHE A 89 3.56 -11.21 -5.34
CA PHE A 89 3.96 -12.09 -4.24
C PHE A 89 4.34 -11.31 -2.97
N GLY A 90 3.79 -11.72 -1.83
CA GLY A 90 4.17 -11.21 -0.52
C GLY A 90 3.07 -11.29 0.54
N ASP A 91 3.00 -10.34 1.45
CA ASP A 91 2.01 -10.35 2.54
C ASP A 91 0.77 -9.51 2.20
N SER A 92 0.09 -8.95 3.21
CA SER A 92 -1.05 -8.08 3.02
C SER A 92 -0.71 -6.78 2.26
N HIS A 93 0.56 -6.38 2.21
CA HIS A 93 1.03 -5.27 1.39
C HIS A 93 1.15 -5.68 -0.10
N ALA A 94 1.43 -6.94 -0.42
CA ALA A 94 1.20 -7.43 -1.79
C ALA A 94 -0.29 -7.44 -2.13
N TYR A 95 -1.16 -7.84 -1.19
CA TYR A 95 -2.60 -7.81 -1.41
C TYR A 95 -3.15 -6.39 -1.64
N MET A 96 -2.70 -5.38 -0.88
CA MET A 96 -3.17 -4.00 -1.05
C MET A 96 -2.80 -3.40 -2.41
N TRP A 97 -1.72 -3.87 -3.05
CA TRP A 97 -1.30 -3.44 -4.39
C TRP A 97 -2.01 -4.21 -5.53
N ALA A 98 -2.74 -5.28 -5.23
CA ALA A 98 -3.44 -6.07 -6.23
C ALA A 98 -4.40 -5.26 -7.13
N PRO A 99 -5.18 -4.27 -6.65
CA PRO A 99 -5.99 -3.41 -7.51
C PRO A 99 -5.19 -2.67 -8.58
N ALA A 100 -4.04 -2.09 -8.20
CA ALA A 100 -3.18 -1.35 -9.10
C ALA A 100 -2.56 -2.27 -10.17
N VAL A 101 -1.94 -3.36 -9.70
CA VAL A 101 -1.21 -4.31 -10.55
C VAL A 101 -2.16 -5.05 -11.48
N ALA A 102 -3.34 -5.48 -11.00
CA ALA A 102 -4.33 -6.17 -11.83
C ALA A 102 -4.77 -5.29 -13.01
N ARG A 103 -5.12 -4.02 -12.74
CA ARG A 103 -5.54 -3.08 -13.80
C ARG A 103 -4.42 -2.83 -14.81
N ALA A 104 -3.19 -2.66 -14.34
CA ALA A 104 -2.04 -2.45 -15.22
C ALA A 104 -1.76 -3.68 -16.11
N VAL A 105 -1.78 -4.89 -15.54
CA VAL A 105 -1.55 -6.13 -16.29
C VAL A 105 -2.68 -6.40 -17.28
N LEU A 106 -3.94 -6.17 -16.89
CA LEU A 106 -5.10 -6.33 -17.77
C LEU A 106 -5.11 -5.31 -18.93
N ALA A 107 -4.66 -4.08 -18.68
CA ALA A 107 -4.48 -3.07 -19.73
C ALA A 107 -3.41 -3.48 -20.76
N ALA A 108 -2.43 -4.30 -20.34
CA ALA A 108 -1.45 -4.94 -21.23
C ALA A 108 -1.92 -6.30 -21.78
N HIS A 109 -3.21 -6.63 -21.66
CA HIS A 109 -3.81 -7.91 -22.06
C HIS A 109 -3.17 -9.16 -21.41
N GLY A 110 -2.45 -8.99 -20.31
CA GLY A 110 -1.76 -10.06 -19.59
C GLY A 110 -2.63 -10.78 -18.57
N ARG A 111 -1.98 -11.66 -17.80
CA ARG A 111 -2.55 -12.39 -16.68
C ARG A 111 -1.83 -12.06 -15.38
N LEU A 112 -2.58 -11.79 -14.33
CA LEU A 112 -2.05 -11.65 -12.97
C LEU A 112 -2.43 -12.87 -12.12
N ILE A 113 -1.48 -13.41 -11.37
CA ILE A 113 -1.73 -14.32 -10.25
C ILE A 113 -1.24 -13.66 -8.96
N LEU A 114 -2.07 -13.62 -7.93
CA LEU A 114 -1.72 -13.12 -6.61
C LEU A 114 -1.43 -14.28 -5.66
N TYR A 115 -0.22 -14.31 -5.13
CA TYR A 115 0.15 -15.11 -3.99
C TYR A 115 0.43 -14.23 -2.79
N SER A 116 -0.59 -14.07 -1.93
CA SER A 116 -0.47 -13.31 -0.69
C SER A 116 -0.83 -14.16 0.53
N SER A 117 -0.12 -13.96 1.64
CA SER A 117 -0.46 -14.52 2.94
C SER A 117 -0.26 -13.48 4.04
N MET A 118 -1.30 -13.19 4.81
CA MET A 118 -1.26 -12.16 5.86
C MET A 118 -0.09 -12.39 6.82
N GLY A 119 0.70 -11.34 7.06
CA GLY A 119 1.83 -11.42 7.98
C GLY A 119 3.09 -12.09 7.41
N CYS A 120 3.01 -12.83 6.30
CA CYS A 120 4.11 -13.63 5.77
C CYS A 120 4.93 -12.86 4.72
N VAL A 121 5.93 -12.12 5.20
CA VAL A 121 6.82 -11.29 4.37
C VAL A 121 7.62 -12.13 3.35
N VAL A 122 7.99 -11.50 2.23
CA VAL A 122 8.82 -12.06 1.15
C VAL A 122 10.19 -12.46 1.69
N ALA A 123 10.80 -11.63 2.53
CA ALA A 123 12.07 -11.92 3.18
C ALA A 123 12.01 -13.27 3.92
N LYS A 124 12.99 -14.14 3.66
CA LYS A 124 13.10 -15.47 4.26
C LYS A 124 13.49 -15.36 5.73
N LEU A 125 12.47 -15.18 6.57
CA LEU A 125 12.57 -14.95 8.01
C LEU A 125 11.68 -15.92 8.78
N HIS A 126 12.17 -16.34 9.95
CA HIS A 126 11.39 -17.05 10.95
C HIS A 126 10.59 -16.04 11.78
N LEU A 127 9.31 -15.91 11.47
CA LEU A 127 8.46 -14.88 12.05
C LEU A 127 7.87 -15.32 13.38
N TYR A 128 7.79 -14.41 14.32
CA TYR A 128 7.04 -14.56 15.56
C TYR A 128 5.74 -13.75 15.50
N GLY A 129 4.67 -14.27 16.08
CA GLY A 129 3.33 -13.69 15.98
C GLY A 129 2.55 -14.26 14.79
N LYS A 130 1.57 -15.10 15.10
CA LYS A 130 0.62 -15.66 14.12
C LYS A 130 -0.77 -15.09 14.38
N TRP A 131 -1.53 -14.82 13.32
CA TRP A 131 -2.95 -14.50 13.46
C TRP A 131 -3.68 -15.61 14.25
N GLY A 132 -4.37 -15.24 15.32
CA GLY A 132 -5.02 -16.17 16.25
C GLY A 132 -4.09 -16.85 17.27
N ASN A 133 -2.77 -16.69 17.17
CA ASN A 133 -1.82 -17.09 18.21
C ASN A 133 -0.58 -16.16 18.20
N PRO A 134 -0.68 -14.96 18.82
CA PRO A 134 0.38 -13.96 18.78
C PRO A 134 1.66 -14.37 19.54
N ASN A 135 1.58 -15.39 20.41
CA ASN A 135 2.67 -15.81 21.29
C ASN A 135 3.46 -17.02 20.75
N ALA A 136 3.43 -17.26 19.44
CA ALA A 136 4.09 -18.40 18.81
C ALA A 136 4.84 -18.03 17.52
N TYR A 137 5.83 -18.85 17.16
CA TYR A 137 6.45 -18.81 15.85
C TYR A 137 5.43 -19.17 14.76
N ASN A 138 5.45 -18.41 13.68
CA ASN A 138 4.59 -18.61 12.52
C ASN A 138 5.29 -19.48 11.47
N THR A 139 5.50 -20.76 11.79
CA THR A 139 6.09 -21.77 10.88
C THR A 139 5.27 -21.97 9.60
N GLY A 140 3.99 -21.57 9.62
CA GLY A 140 3.12 -21.50 8.45
C GLY A 140 3.67 -20.57 7.37
N CYS A 141 4.29 -19.44 7.74
CA CYS A 141 4.91 -18.53 6.77
C CYS A 141 6.11 -19.18 6.07
N ASP A 142 6.95 -19.93 6.79
CA ASP A 142 8.10 -20.62 6.19
C ASP A 142 7.67 -21.68 5.17
N THR A 143 6.67 -22.47 5.55
CA THR A 143 6.08 -23.49 4.67
C THR A 143 5.43 -22.85 3.45
N TRP A 144 4.63 -21.80 3.65
CA TRP A 144 3.94 -21.08 2.59
C TRP A 144 4.92 -20.44 1.61
N ARG A 145 5.94 -19.73 2.10
CA ARG A 145 6.96 -19.05 1.29
C ARG A 145 7.70 -20.05 0.41
N THR A 146 8.21 -21.13 1.03
CA THR A 146 8.95 -22.19 0.32
C THR A 146 8.09 -22.84 -0.77
N LYS A 147 6.84 -23.20 -0.46
CA LYS A 147 5.92 -23.80 -1.45
C LYS A 147 5.56 -22.82 -2.56
N THR A 148 5.38 -21.54 -2.23
CA THR A 148 4.98 -20.52 -3.21
C THR A 148 6.11 -20.16 -4.15
N ILE A 149 7.35 -20.01 -3.67
CA ILE A 149 8.52 -19.79 -4.53
C ILE A 149 8.70 -20.96 -5.52
N LYS A 150 8.50 -22.20 -5.09
CA LYS A 150 8.50 -23.37 -6.01
C LYS A 150 7.40 -23.29 -7.07
N LYS A 151 6.19 -22.82 -6.73
CA LYS A 151 5.10 -22.58 -7.70
C LYS A 151 5.46 -21.47 -8.69
N ILE A 152 6.13 -20.40 -8.23
CA ILE A 152 6.59 -19.31 -9.09
C ILE A 152 7.63 -19.85 -10.09
N GLN A 153 8.59 -20.64 -9.62
CA GLN A 153 9.60 -21.29 -10.46
C GLN A 153 8.97 -22.20 -11.53
N SER A 154 7.96 -22.99 -11.18
CA SER A 154 7.31 -23.88 -12.15
C SER A 154 6.45 -23.14 -13.19
N LYS A 155 5.86 -22.00 -12.80
CA LYS A 155 5.03 -21.18 -13.71
C LYS A 155 5.83 -20.35 -14.72
N LYS A 156 7.11 -20.08 -14.45
CA LYS A 156 8.01 -19.27 -15.31
C LYS A 156 7.34 -17.97 -15.79
N PRO A 157 6.87 -17.10 -14.87
CA PRO A 157 6.25 -15.83 -15.25
C PRO A 157 7.26 -14.91 -15.94
N ALA A 158 6.78 -13.94 -16.71
CA ALA A 158 7.63 -12.91 -17.29
C ALA A 158 8.17 -11.96 -16.19
N LEU A 159 7.30 -11.62 -15.23
CA LEU A 159 7.59 -10.71 -14.13
C LEU A 159 7.04 -11.24 -12.80
N VAL A 160 7.83 -11.10 -11.74
CA VAL A 160 7.37 -11.22 -10.35
C VAL A 160 7.50 -9.88 -9.64
N VAL A 161 6.37 -9.36 -9.19
CA VAL A 161 6.27 -8.14 -8.37
C VAL A 161 6.27 -8.57 -6.90
N LEU A 162 7.23 -8.06 -6.14
CA LEU A 162 7.43 -8.34 -4.72
C LEU A 162 6.94 -7.15 -3.90
N ALA A 163 6.20 -7.39 -2.82
CA ALA A 163 5.81 -6.35 -1.87
C ALA A 163 5.61 -6.95 -0.48
N GLU A 164 6.12 -6.29 0.55
CA GLU A 164 5.98 -6.75 1.93
C GLU A 164 5.90 -5.57 2.87
N ARG A 165 5.29 -5.74 4.05
CA ARG A 165 5.48 -4.75 5.10
C ARG A 165 6.94 -4.75 5.54
N THR A 166 7.44 -3.57 5.87
CA THR A 166 8.77 -3.37 6.44
C THR A 166 8.70 -3.09 7.93
N SER A 167 7.56 -2.65 8.45
CA SER A 167 7.40 -2.30 9.87
C SER A 167 6.89 -3.48 10.71
N TYR A 168 7.21 -3.46 12.02
CA TYR A 168 6.66 -4.38 13.02
C TYR A 168 6.74 -5.88 12.66
N ILE A 169 7.91 -6.30 12.17
CA ILE A 169 8.26 -7.70 11.94
C ILE A 169 9.03 -8.25 13.14
N LEU A 170 8.43 -9.21 13.84
CA LEU A 170 9.02 -9.88 15.01
C LEU A 170 9.70 -11.21 14.61
N SER A 171 10.81 -11.52 15.28
CA SER A 171 11.52 -12.80 15.21
C SER A 171 11.56 -13.52 16.57
N GLY A 172 10.88 -12.99 17.58
CA GLY A 172 10.72 -13.59 18.90
C GLY A 172 9.79 -12.74 19.77
N PRO A 173 9.52 -13.16 21.02
CA PRO A 173 8.73 -12.40 21.98
C PRO A 173 9.32 -10.99 22.16
N ASN A 174 8.60 -9.95 21.74
CA ASN A 174 9.05 -8.55 21.77
C ASN A 174 10.40 -8.28 21.06
N THR A 175 10.84 -9.19 20.18
CA THR A 175 12.12 -9.07 19.49
C THR A 175 11.87 -8.72 18.02
N MET A 176 12.30 -7.54 17.63
CA MET A 176 12.28 -7.11 16.23
C MET A 176 13.33 -7.85 15.40
N VAL A 177 12.99 -8.20 14.17
CA VAL A 177 13.97 -8.66 13.17
C VAL A 177 15.08 -7.62 13.02
N THR A 178 16.34 -8.05 12.94
CA THR A 178 17.46 -7.14 12.66
C THR A 178 17.52 -6.77 11.17
N ASP A 179 18.07 -5.61 10.85
CA ASP A 179 18.20 -5.19 9.44
C ASP A 179 19.10 -6.13 8.64
N ALA A 180 20.14 -6.68 9.26
CA ALA A 180 21.01 -7.68 8.63
C ALA A 180 20.23 -8.96 8.28
N ALA A 181 19.38 -9.44 9.19
CA ALA A 181 18.51 -10.60 8.94
C ALA A 181 17.48 -10.30 7.84
N PHE A 182 16.85 -9.13 7.87
CA PHE A 182 15.91 -8.71 6.83
C PHE A 182 16.58 -8.66 5.44
N ARG A 183 17.73 -7.98 5.34
CA ARG A 183 18.52 -7.87 4.09
C ARG A 183 18.91 -9.24 3.54
N THR A 184 19.44 -10.11 4.40
CA THR A 184 19.85 -11.47 4.04
C THR A 184 18.65 -12.30 3.59
N GLY A 185 17.55 -12.26 4.34
CA GLY A 185 16.32 -12.97 4.03
C GLY A 185 15.70 -12.53 2.71
N LEU A 186 15.65 -11.23 2.44
CA LEU A 186 15.14 -10.68 1.18
C LEU A 186 16.02 -11.05 -0.01
N ALA A 187 17.34 -10.90 0.11
CA ALA A 187 18.29 -11.31 -0.93
C ALA A 187 18.19 -12.81 -1.26
N THR A 188 18.00 -13.64 -0.24
CA THR A 188 17.80 -15.08 -0.40
C THR A 188 16.53 -15.38 -1.20
N SER A 189 15.40 -14.79 -0.83
CA SER A 189 14.14 -14.96 -1.56
C SER A 189 14.25 -14.47 -3.01
N MET A 190 14.85 -13.31 -3.26
CA MET A 190 15.05 -12.80 -4.63
C MET A 190 15.90 -13.77 -5.47
N THR A 191 16.98 -14.32 -4.89
CA THR A 191 17.84 -15.30 -5.57
C THR A 191 17.08 -16.58 -5.90
N GLU A 192 16.27 -17.09 -4.98
CA GLU A 192 15.45 -18.28 -5.23
C GLU A 192 14.41 -18.02 -6.32
N ILE A 193 13.72 -16.87 -6.30
CA ILE A 193 12.67 -16.55 -7.28
C ILE A 193 13.26 -16.37 -8.70
N LYS A 194 14.45 -15.77 -8.83
CA LYS A 194 15.13 -15.61 -10.13
C LYS A 194 15.40 -16.91 -10.87
N ARG A 195 15.45 -18.06 -10.16
CA ARG A 195 15.56 -19.39 -10.80
C ARG A 195 14.36 -19.72 -11.71
N SER A 196 13.26 -18.97 -11.60
CA SER A 196 12.13 -19.03 -12.54
C SER A 196 12.44 -18.47 -13.94
N GLY A 197 13.49 -17.66 -14.08
CA GLY A 197 13.80 -16.88 -15.28
C GLY A 197 13.08 -15.52 -15.36
N ALA A 198 12.20 -15.21 -14.39
CA ALA A 198 11.45 -13.96 -14.39
C ALA A 198 12.32 -12.73 -14.09
N LYS A 199 11.93 -11.59 -14.66
CA LYS A 199 12.35 -10.28 -14.12
C LYS A 199 11.67 -10.05 -12.78
N LEU A 200 12.31 -9.26 -11.92
CA LEU A 200 11.77 -8.90 -10.62
C LEU A 200 11.56 -7.38 -10.53
N LEU A 201 10.47 -6.99 -9.87
CA LEU A 201 10.19 -5.63 -9.44
C LEU A 201 9.91 -5.65 -7.94
N MET A 202 10.69 -4.91 -7.14
CA MET A 202 10.43 -4.70 -5.72
C MET A 202 9.60 -3.43 -5.55
N LEU A 203 8.37 -3.57 -5.05
CA LEU A 203 7.56 -2.45 -4.59
C LEU A 203 7.99 -2.11 -3.17
N GLY A 204 8.71 -1.01 -3.03
CA GLY A 204 9.12 -0.51 -1.72
C GLY A 204 7.90 -0.18 -0.86
N ASP A 205 7.97 -0.54 0.41
CA ASP A 205 6.84 -0.39 1.32
C ASP A 205 6.48 1.07 1.60
N ASN A 206 5.19 1.37 1.82
CA ASN A 206 4.75 2.72 2.16
C ASN A 206 4.98 3.03 3.65
N PRO A 207 5.18 4.30 4.02
CA PRO A 207 5.27 4.68 5.43
C PRO A 207 3.98 4.31 6.18
N PRO A 208 4.08 3.61 7.32
CA PRO A 208 2.94 3.43 8.22
C PRO A 208 2.68 4.70 9.05
N PHE A 209 1.46 4.83 9.55
CA PHE A 209 1.09 5.79 10.57
C PHE A 209 1.76 5.44 11.90
N ALA A 210 2.34 6.46 12.54
CA ALA A 210 3.00 6.32 13.83
C ALA A 210 2.02 5.81 14.90
N ASN A 211 2.53 5.03 15.86
CA ASN A 211 1.78 4.53 17.01
C ASN A 211 0.48 3.76 16.65
N TYR A 212 0.43 3.13 15.47
CA TYR A 212 -0.75 2.43 14.98
C TYR A 212 -2.00 3.31 14.87
N LEU A 213 -1.83 4.63 14.70
CA LEU A 213 -2.94 5.55 14.51
C LEU A 213 -3.80 5.06 13.35
N ASP A 214 -5.09 4.81 13.62
CA ASP A 214 -6.07 4.55 12.57
C ASP A 214 -6.43 5.88 11.87
N PRO A 215 -6.00 6.09 10.61
CA PRO A 215 -6.27 7.33 9.90
C PRO A 215 -7.77 7.52 9.64
N THR A 216 -8.53 6.43 9.49
CA THR A 216 -9.97 6.52 9.18
C THR A 216 -10.78 6.92 10.40
N GLY A 217 -10.54 6.27 11.55
CA GLY A 217 -11.12 6.64 12.83
C GLY A 217 -10.73 8.06 13.27
N CYS A 218 -9.47 8.46 13.05
CA CYS A 218 -9.03 9.83 13.33
C CYS A 218 -9.80 10.85 12.47
N VAL A 219 -9.85 10.64 11.14
CA VAL A 219 -10.58 11.56 10.24
C VAL A 219 -12.05 11.69 10.63
N ALA A 220 -12.69 10.61 11.10
CA ALA A 220 -14.07 10.64 11.58
C ALA A 220 -14.27 11.56 12.80
N GLN A 221 -13.26 11.64 13.68
CA GLN A 221 -13.27 12.51 14.86
C GLN A 221 -12.86 13.95 14.55
N HIS A 222 -12.14 14.17 13.44
CA HIS A 222 -11.59 15.46 13.03
C HIS A 222 -12.06 15.89 11.62
N PRO A 223 -13.38 16.03 11.37
CA PRO A 223 -13.92 16.25 10.02
C PRO A 223 -13.50 17.58 9.39
N THR A 224 -13.14 18.58 10.21
CA THR A 224 -12.66 19.90 9.76
C THR A 224 -11.17 20.13 10.06
N ALA A 225 -10.45 19.10 10.52
CA ALA A 225 -9.04 19.18 10.90
C ALA A 225 -8.26 17.93 10.47
N VAL A 226 -8.42 17.50 9.22
CA VAL A 226 -7.85 16.29 8.62
C VAL A 226 -6.34 16.18 8.83
N GLN A 227 -5.59 17.29 8.84
CA GLN A 227 -4.14 17.25 9.01
C GLN A 227 -3.69 16.88 10.43
N GLN A 228 -4.58 16.93 11.45
CA GLN A 228 -4.30 16.34 12.76
C GLN A 228 -4.13 14.82 12.68
N CYS A 229 -4.69 14.21 11.64
CA CYS A 229 -4.63 12.78 11.36
C CYS A 229 -3.53 12.43 10.36
N ALA A 230 -2.67 13.36 9.95
CA ALA A 230 -1.54 13.08 9.07
C ALA A 230 -0.32 12.60 9.87
N THR A 231 0.54 11.77 9.26
CA THR A 231 1.77 11.28 9.89
C THR A 231 3.00 11.87 9.21
N PRO A 232 3.90 12.56 9.95
CA PRO A 232 5.20 12.92 9.39
C PRO A 232 5.97 11.66 8.98
N ILE A 233 6.62 11.65 7.81
CA ILE A 233 7.44 10.51 7.36
C ILE A 233 8.57 10.20 8.36
N ARG A 234 9.09 11.23 9.04
CA ARG A 234 10.09 11.05 10.10
C ARG A 234 9.54 10.37 11.36
N ALA A 235 8.24 10.49 11.60
CA ALA A 235 7.53 9.90 12.73
C ALA A 235 7.02 8.49 12.40
N SER A 236 6.80 8.17 11.11
CA SER A 236 6.72 6.78 10.66
C SER A 236 7.99 6.07 11.14
N ALA A 237 7.79 4.96 11.86
CA ALA A 237 8.78 4.32 12.73
C ALA A 237 10.20 4.30 12.11
N ALA A 238 11.24 4.57 12.90
CA ALA A 238 12.65 4.51 12.43
C ALA A 238 12.93 3.22 11.62
N LEU A 239 12.34 2.11 12.07
CA LEU A 239 12.41 0.80 11.44
C LEU A 239 11.82 0.73 10.01
N TRP A 240 10.82 1.55 9.66
CA TRP A 240 10.35 1.65 8.27
C TRP A 240 11.43 2.25 7.37
N ARG A 241 12.06 3.37 7.77
CA ARG A 241 13.06 4.05 6.93
C ARG A 241 14.25 3.14 6.63
N ASP A 242 14.77 2.47 7.65
CA ASP A 242 15.95 1.62 7.52
C ASP A 242 15.67 0.42 6.63
N ARG A 243 14.47 -0.14 6.71
CA ARG A 243 14.06 -1.30 5.92
C ARG A 243 13.57 -0.96 4.52
N HIS A 244 12.90 0.17 4.31
CA HIS A 244 12.62 0.67 2.95
C HIS A 244 13.94 0.93 2.19
N SER A 245 14.95 1.50 2.86
CA SER A 245 16.32 1.61 2.33
C SER A 245 16.96 0.23 2.11
N ALA A 246 16.69 -0.75 2.99
CA ALA A 246 17.13 -2.13 2.80
C ALA A 246 16.52 -2.78 1.55
N GLU A 247 15.22 -2.61 1.30
CA GLU A 247 14.57 -3.09 0.08
C GLU A 247 15.24 -2.51 -1.16
N ALA A 248 15.47 -1.19 -1.20
CA ALA A 248 16.12 -0.51 -2.32
C ALA A 248 17.55 -1.02 -2.57
N SER A 249 18.36 -1.09 -1.52
CA SER A 249 19.76 -1.53 -1.62
C SER A 249 19.90 -3.01 -1.96
N VAL A 250 19.05 -3.88 -1.40
CA VAL A 250 19.03 -5.31 -1.75
C VAL A 250 18.56 -5.50 -3.19
N ALA A 251 17.55 -4.76 -3.63
CA ALA A 251 17.09 -4.79 -5.01
C ALA A 251 18.22 -4.38 -5.97
N ALA A 252 18.90 -3.26 -5.70
CA ALA A 252 20.02 -2.79 -6.50
C ALA A 252 21.18 -3.81 -6.55
N ALA A 253 21.58 -4.35 -5.40
CA ALA A 253 22.63 -5.39 -5.31
C ALA A 253 22.28 -6.68 -6.08
N ASN A 254 20.99 -6.89 -6.35
CA ASN A 254 20.47 -8.02 -7.11
C ASN A 254 20.06 -7.63 -8.55
N GLY A 255 20.30 -6.42 -9.05
CA GLY A 255 19.82 -6.01 -10.38
C GLY A 255 18.30 -6.14 -10.53
N VAL A 256 17.55 -5.94 -9.44
CA VAL A 256 16.09 -5.91 -9.38
C VAL A 256 15.64 -4.46 -9.45
N THR A 257 14.59 -4.20 -10.23
CA THR A 257 14.03 -2.83 -10.29
C THR A 257 13.37 -2.51 -8.96
N PHE A 258 13.67 -1.34 -8.40
CA PHE A 258 13.01 -0.85 -7.18
C PHE A 258 12.02 0.26 -7.52
N PHE A 259 10.78 0.09 -7.12
CA PHE A 259 9.74 1.11 -7.20
C PHE A 259 9.51 1.71 -5.82
N ASP A 260 9.96 2.94 -5.64
CA ASP A 260 9.71 3.72 -4.42
C ASP A 260 8.25 4.20 -4.39
N SER A 261 7.39 3.44 -3.71
CA SER A 261 5.98 3.77 -3.60
C SER A 261 5.69 4.99 -2.73
N SER A 262 6.61 5.35 -1.83
CA SER A 262 6.40 6.43 -0.84
C SER A 262 6.17 7.77 -1.53
N LYS A 263 6.80 8.00 -2.69
CA LYS A 263 6.64 9.20 -3.53
C LYS A 263 5.24 9.39 -4.10
N TRP A 264 4.46 8.30 -4.18
CA TRP A 264 3.12 8.29 -4.74
C TRP A 264 2.04 8.26 -3.67
N ILE A 265 2.43 8.26 -2.40
CA ILE A 265 1.51 8.14 -1.25
C ILE A 265 1.71 9.31 -0.28
N CYS A 266 2.94 9.81 -0.14
CA CYS A 266 3.26 10.85 0.83
C CYS A 266 3.82 12.10 0.16
N ALA A 267 3.36 13.26 0.60
CA ALA A 267 4.02 14.52 0.28
C ALA A 267 5.42 14.55 0.92
N LYS A 268 6.25 15.53 0.53
CA LYS A 268 7.69 15.61 0.88
C LYS A 268 8.05 15.33 2.35
N LYS A 269 7.17 15.65 3.30
CA LYS A 269 7.42 15.48 4.75
C LYS A 269 6.35 14.68 5.49
N SER A 270 5.20 14.42 4.89
CA SER A 270 4.02 13.89 5.60
C SER A 270 3.16 13.03 4.68
N CYS A 271 2.56 12.00 5.25
CA CYS A 271 1.53 11.19 4.60
C CYS A 271 0.17 11.61 5.16
N SER A 272 -0.70 12.11 4.29
CA SER A 272 -2.05 12.52 4.66
C SER A 272 -3.03 11.35 4.52
N PRO A 273 -4.07 11.27 5.39
CA PRO A 273 -5.06 10.20 5.32
C PRO A 273 -6.00 10.33 4.10
N ILE A 274 -6.05 11.52 3.49
CA ILE A 274 -6.83 11.85 2.30
C ILE A 274 -5.89 12.39 1.21
N ILE A 275 -6.05 11.91 -0.02
CA ILE A 275 -5.33 12.40 -1.21
C ILE A 275 -6.36 12.71 -2.30
N GLY A 276 -6.41 13.97 -2.73
CA GLY A 276 -7.51 14.47 -3.57
C GLY A 276 -8.85 14.29 -2.87
N ASN A 277 -9.78 13.56 -3.49
CA ASN A 277 -11.05 13.19 -2.88
C ASN A 277 -11.08 11.74 -2.37
N MET A 278 -9.94 11.08 -2.17
CA MET A 278 -9.88 9.67 -1.77
C MET A 278 -9.37 9.49 -0.34
N ILE A 279 -10.00 8.60 0.41
CA ILE A 279 -9.34 8.03 1.60
C ILE A 279 -8.14 7.21 1.11
N ALA A 280 -6.94 7.65 1.46
CA ALA A 280 -5.70 7.06 0.96
C ALA A 280 -5.36 5.77 1.69
N TYR A 281 -5.76 5.63 2.95
CA TYR A 281 -5.41 4.51 3.83
C TYR A 281 -6.65 3.82 4.39
N ARG A 282 -6.63 2.49 4.40
CA ARG A 282 -7.66 1.67 5.05
C ARG A 282 -7.45 1.61 6.56
N ASP A 283 -6.19 1.51 6.96
CA ASP A 283 -5.74 1.38 8.34
C ASP A 283 -4.35 2.01 8.47
N TRP A 284 -3.70 1.84 9.62
CA TRP A 284 -2.42 2.47 9.93
C TRP A 284 -1.28 2.06 8.97
N SER A 285 -1.36 0.95 8.22
CA SER A 285 -0.27 0.52 7.32
C SER A 285 -0.69 0.33 5.86
N HIS A 286 -1.96 0.02 5.59
CA HIS A 286 -2.41 -0.35 4.24
C HIS A 286 -3.07 0.83 3.52
N ILE A 287 -2.67 1.04 2.27
CA ILE A 287 -3.41 1.93 1.37
C ILE A 287 -4.80 1.35 1.05
N SER A 288 -5.76 2.22 0.78
CA SER A 288 -7.12 1.80 0.43
C SER A 288 -7.15 1.15 -0.96
N THR A 289 -8.14 0.28 -1.17
CA THR A 289 -8.41 -0.34 -2.49
C THR A 289 -8.64 0.73 -3.57
N THR A 290 -9.32 1.82 -3.23
CA THR A 290 -9.59 2.94 -4.14
C THR A 290 -8.31 3.66 -4.54
N TYR A 291 -7.46 3.99 -3.57
CA TYR A 291 -6.19 4.66 -3.86
C TYR A 291 -5.22 3.75 -4.63
N SER A 292 -5.14 2.47 -4.27
CA SER A 292 -4.40 1.47 -5.04
C SER A 292 -4.86 1.40 -6.50
N ALA A 293 -6.18 1.34 -6.76
CA ALA A 293 -6.70 1.35 -8.12
C ALA A 293 -6.32 2.62 -8.91
N TYR A 294 -6.33 3.78 -8.24
CA TYR A 294 -5.90 5.06 -8.82
C TYR A 294 -4.44 5.03 -9.28
N LEU A 295 -3.56 4.34 -8.54
CA LEU A 295 -2.13 4.18 -8.85
C LEU A 295 -1.82 3.23 -10.02
N SER A 296 -2.83 2.59 -10.63
CA SER A 296 -2.59 1.55 -11.66
C SER A 296 -1.78 2.02 -12.87
N LYS A 297 -1.96 3.25 -13.37
CA LYS A 297 -1.10 3.77 -14.45
C LYS A 297 0.34 3.98 -13.98
N VAL A 298 0.55 4.48 -12.76
CA VAL A 298 1.89 4.69 -12.17
C VAL A 298 2.67 3.39 -12.09
N ILE A 299 2.10 2.35 -11.48
CA ILE A 299 2.77 1.05 -11.40
C ILE A 299 2.88 0.38 -12.78
N GLY A 300 1.89 0.60 -13.65
CA GLY A 300 1.95 0.17 -15.03
C GLY A 300 3.21 0.68 -15.73
N GLU A 301 3.57 1.95 -15.53
CA GLU A 301 4.79 2.54 -16.11
C GLU A 301 6.06 1.85 -15.64
N ALA A 302 6.16 1.57 -14.34
CA ALA A 302 7.33 0.93 -13.74
C ALA A 302 7.47 -0.55 -14.17
N MET A 303 6.37 -1.18 -14.58
CA MET A 303 6.39 -2.54 -15.14
C MET A 303 6.70 -2.57 -16.64
N ARG A 304 6.56 -1.45 -17.37
CA ARG A 304 6.87 -1.40 -18.81
C ARG A 304 8.35 -1.73 -19.03
N GLY A 305 8.63 -2.66 -19.94
CA GLY A 305 9.99 -3.12 -20.24
C GLY A 305 10.53 -4.22 -19.33
N LEU A 306 9.75 -4.68 -18.35
CA LEU A 306 10.08 -5.85 -17.53
C LEU A 306 9.44 -7.16 -18.04
N TYR A 307 8.61 -7.07 -19.08
CA TYR A 307 7.99 -8.19 -19.78
C TYR A 307 7.72 -7.84 -21.24
#